data_AF-A0A0F7M7J8-F1
#
_entry.id   AF-A0A0F7M7J8-F1
#
_cell.length_a   1.000
_cell.length_b   1.000
_cell.length_c   1.000
_cell.angle_alpha   90.00
_cell.angle_beta   90.00
_cell.angle_gamma   90.00
#
_symmetry.space_group_name_H-M   'P 1'
#
loop_
_entity.id
_entity.type
_entity.pdbx_description
1 polymer ?
#
loop_
_entity_poly.entity_id
_entity_poly.type
_entity_poly.pdbx_seq_one_letter_code
_entity_poly.pdbx_strand_id
1 'polypeptide(L)'
;MTRVDFYILDSAEPEDALRYACRLTEKAYKNGHQLCLQTSDANQSNVLDTLLWGHRPESFIPHSQSDNDESVLIQHNGEVGAHHDVMVNLGREVPAAFSRFKRLAEIVCQEPSLLTASRERYAFYQQRGYPLHTHRIKV
;
A
#
# COMPACT_ATOMS: atom_id res chain seq x y z
N MET A 1 18.28 3.21 -2.70
CA MET A 1 17.51 4.06 -1.77
C MET A 1 16.04 3.94 -2.13
N THR A 2 15.16 3.73 -1.15
CA THR A 2 13.71 3.58 -1.38
C THR A 2 13.12 4.86 -1.95
N ARG A 3 12.35 4.76 -3.03
CA ARG A 3 11.53 5.87 -3.55
C ARG A 3 10.16 5.85 -2.88
N VAL A 4 9.65 7.00 -2.44
CA VAL A 4 8.32 7.11 -1.81
C VAL A 4 7.37 7.87 -2.74
N ASP A 5 6.25 7.25 -3.07
CA ASP A 5 5.20 7.81 -3.90
C ASP A 5 3.92 8.00 -3.08
N PHE A 6 3.45 9.25 -2.99
CA PHE A 6 2.17 9.60 -2.39
C PHE A 6 1.09 9.64 -3.48
N TYR A 7 0.11 8.76 -3.37
CA TYR A 7 -1.09 8.76 -4.21
C TYR A 7 -2.23 9.43 -3.44
N ILE A 8 -2.48 10.69 -3.78
CA ILE A 8 -3.49 11.51 -3.12
C ILE A 8 -4.79 11.41 -3.93
N LEU A 9 -5.78 10.75 -3.35
CA LEU A 9 -7.12 10.60 -3.89
C LEU A 9 -7.95 11.85 -3.58
N ASP A 10 -8.85 12.23 -4.46
CA ASP A 10 -9.82 13.32 -4.24
C ASP A 10 -11.09 12.90 -3.47
N SER A 11 -11.17 11.63 -3.04
CA SER A 11 -12.24 11.10 -2.19
C SER A 11 -11.88 11.16 -0.70
N ALA A 12 -12.89 11.37 0.14
CA ALA A 12 -12.79 11.25 1.60
C ALA A 12 -13.11 9.83 2.11
N GLU A 13 -13.56 8.92 1.24
CA GLU A 13 -13.96 7.57 1.64
C GLU A 13 -12.74 6.66 1.79
N PRO A 14 -12.51 6.06 2.99
CA PRO A 14 -11.41 5.12 3.19
C PRO A 14 -11.50 3.88 2.28
N GLU A 15 -12.72 3.48 1.88
CA GLU A 15 -12.92 2.35 0.98
C GLU A 15 -12.33 2.60 -0.41
N ASP A 16 -12.36 3.85 -0.90
CA ASP A 16 -11.75 4.20 -2.19
C ASP A 16 -10.23 4.04 -2.17
N ALA A 17 -9.59 4.25 -1.01
CA ALA A 17 -8.17 3.95 -0.85
C ALA A 17 -7.90 2.44 -1.01
N LEU A 18 -8.75 1.57 -0.44
CA LEU A 18 -8.63 0.12 -0.61
C LEU A 18 -8.89 -0.32 -2.05
N ARG A 19 -9.91 0.24 -2.71
CA ARG A 19 -10.19 -0.02 -4.13
C ARG A 19 -9.05 0.43 -5.03
N TYR A 20 -8.45 1.59 -4.75
CA TYR A 20 -7.29 2.07 -5.47
C TYR A 20 -6.06 1.19 -5.21
N ALA A 21 -5.88 0.70 -3.98
CA ALA A 21 -4.84 -0.26 -3.65
C ALA A 21 -4.94 -1.50 -4.53
N CYS A 22 -6.14 -2.06 -4.71
CA CYS A 22 -6.36 -3.19 -5.60
C CYS A 22 -5.91 -2.90 -7.04
N ARG A 23 -6.24 -1.71 -7.58
CA ARG A 23 -5.81 -1.28 -8.93
C ARG A 23 -4.29 -1.14 -9.04
N LEU A 24 -3.67 -0.59 -8.00
CA LEU A 24 -2.22 -0.40 -7.95
C LEU A 24 -1.51 -1.76 -7.86
N THR A 25 -2.02 -2.67 -7.03
CA THR A 25 -1.53 -4.04 -6.89
C THR A 25 -1.64 -4.79 -8.20
N GLU A 26 -2.80 -4.77 -8.86
CA GLU A 26 -2.99 -5.39 -10.18
C GLU A 26 -1.92 -4.91 -11.18
N LYS A 27 -1.74 -3.59 -11.28
CA LYS A 27 -0.79 -2.99 -12.21
C LYS A 27 0.65 -3.40 -11.91
N ALA A 28 1.05 -3.37 -10.65
CA ALA A 28 2.41 -3.72 -10.24
C ALA A 28 2.67 -5.23 -10.41
N TYR A 29 1.71 -6.07 -10.04
CA TYR A 29 1.78 -7.52 -10.21
C TYR A 29 1.91 -7.90 -11.69
N LYS A 30 1.12 -7.28 -12.57
CA LYS A 30 1.22 -7.49 -14.04
C LYS A 30 2.56 -7.06 -14.62
N ASN A 31 3.30 -6.19 -13.94
CA ASN A 31 4.66 -5.80 -14.31
C ASN A 31 5.74 -6.70 -13.69
N GLY A 32 5.35 -7.80 -13.03
CA GLY A 32 6.25 -8.79 -12.44
C GLY A 32 6.85 -8.37 -11.10
N HIS A 33 6.24 -7.40 -10.40
CA HIS A 33 6.71 -6.99 -9.08
C HIS A 33 6.11 -7.84 -7.96
N GLN A 34 6.92 -8.12 -6.94
CA GLN A 34 6.43 -8.60 -5.66
C GLN A 34 5.90 -7.44 -4.81
N LEU A 35 4.76 -7.64 -4.15
CA LEU A 35 4.10 -6.60 -3.37
C LEU A 35 3.90 -7.01 -1.92
N CYS A 36 4.11 -6.08 -1.01
CA CYS A 36 3.68 -6.17 0.38
C CYS A 36 2.64 -5.06 0.65
N LEU A 37 1.43 -5.44 1.02
CA LEU A 37 0.33 -4.53 1.37
C LEU A 37 0.27 -4.44 2.91
N GLN A 38 0.79 -3.35 3.46
CA GLN A 38 0.75 -3.03 4.89
C GLN A 38 -0.62 -2.47 5.23
N THR A 39 -1.37 -3.18 6.08
CA THR A 39 -2.65 -2.74 6.64
C THR A 39 -2.49 -2.34 8.12
N SER A 40 -3.50 -1.67 8.67
CA SER A 40 -3.52 -1.21 10.06
C SER A 40 -3.78 -2.34 11.04
N ASP A 41 -4.60 -3.31 10.65
CA ASP A 41 -5.05 -4.40 11.51
C ASP A 41 -5.59 -5.59 10.68
N ALA A 42 -5.95 -6.67 11.38
CA ALA A 42 -6.50 -7.88 10.79
C ALA A 42 -7.84 -7.65 10.07
N ASN A 43 -8.66 -6.71 10.55
CA ASN A 43 -9.94 -6.41 9.91
C ASN A 43 -9.74 -5.75 8.54
N GLN A 44 -8.87 -4.75 8.46
CA GLN A 44 -8.50 -4.13 7.17
C GLN A 44 -7.83 -5.14 6.24
N SER A 45 -7.04 -6.08 6.77
CA SER A 45 -6.44 -7.19 6.00
C SER A 45 -7.50 -8.05 5.33
N ASN A 46 -8.52 -8.49 6.07
CA ASN A 46 -9.62 -9.31 5.55
C ASN A 46 -10.48 -8.58 4.52
N VAL A 47 -10.74 -7.29 4.74
CA VAL A 47 -11.47 -6.46 3.76
C VAL A 47 -10.67 -6.36 2.46
N LEU A 48 -9.36 -6.10 2.55
CA LEU A 48 -8.49 -5.99 1.37
C LEU A 48 -8.38 -7.31 0.60
N ASP A 49 -8.23 -8.44 1.31
CA ASP A 49 -8.22 -9.79 0.74
C ASP A 49 -9.50 -10.04 -0.07
N THR A 50 -10.66 -9.80 0.54
CA THR A 50 -11.97 -9.92 -0.13
C THR A 50 -12.06 -9.01 -1.37
N LEU A 51 -11.58 -7.77 -1.27
CA LEU A 51 -11.60 -6.83 -2.38
C LEU A 51 -10.66 -7.23 -3.52
N LEU A 52 -9.50 -7.81 -3.24
CA LEU A 52 -8.57 -8.30 -4.26
C LEU A 52 -9.17 -9.50 -5.00
N TRP A 53 -9.83 -10.41 -4.30
CA TRP A 53 -10.59 -11.51 -4.90
C TRP A 53 -11.73 -11.01 -5.80
N GLY A 54 -12.45 -9.97 -5.37
CA GLY A 54 -13.57 -9.39 -6.11
C GLY A 54 -13.19 -8.31 -7.15
N HIS A 55 -11.91 -7.92 -7.24
CA HIS A 55 -11.51 -6.67 -7.91
C HIS A 55 -11.94 -6.66 -9.38
N ARG A 56 -11.69 -7.77 -10.10
CA ARG A 56 -12.15 -8.03 -11.48
C ARG A 56 -12.18 -9.53 -11.75
N PRO A 57 -13.25 -10.08 -12.38
CA PRO A 57 -13.32 -11.50 -12.70
C PRO A 57 -12.17 -12.02 -13.59
N GLU A 58 -11.64 -11.15 -14.44
CA GLU A 58 -10.59 -11.49 -15.41
C GLU A 58 -9.16 -11.26 -14.89
N SER A 59 -9.01 -10.72 -13.67
CA SER A 59 -7.71 -10.41 -13.09
C SER A 59 -7.52 -11.14 -11.77
N PHE A 60 -7.13 -12.41 -11.86
CA PHE A 60 -6.67 -13.17 -10.71
C PHE A 60 -5.33 -12.59 -10.21
N ILE A 61 -5.31 -12.15 -8.95
CA ILE A 61 -4.09 -11.71 -8.26
C ILE A 61 -3.83 -12.73 -7.15
N PRO A 62 -2.84 -13.63 -7.30
CA PRO A 62 -2.48 -14.54 -6.23
C PRO A 62 -1.94 -13.74 -5.05
N HIS A 63 -2.61 -13.86 -3.91
CA HIS A 63 -2.25 -13.15 -2.69
C HIS A 63 -2.49 -14.03 -1.45
N SER A 64 -1.75 -13.75 -0.38
CA SER A 64 -1.89 -14.43 0.90
C SER A 64 -1.73 -13.46 2.06
N GLN A 65 -2.31 -13.82 3.22
CA GLN A 65 -2.03 -13.14 4.50
C GLN A 65 -0.88 -13.79 5.29
N SER A 66 -0.35 -14.89 4.77
CA SER A 66 0.80 -15.62 5.32
C SER A 66 1.93 -15.64 4.30
N ASP A 67 3.18 -15.55 4.78
CA ASP A 67 4.36 -15.59 3.93
C ASP A 67 4.55 -16.99 3.31
N ASN A 68 3.94 -17.20 2.14
CA ASN A 68 3.86 -18.49 1.43
C ASN A 68 4.48 -18.41 0.03
N ASP A 69 5.51 -17.57 -0.17
CA ASP A 69 6.15 -17.30 -1.47
C ASP A 69 5.23 -16.68 -2.55
N GLU A 70 4.01 -16.28 -2.19
CA GLU A 70 3.10 -15.59 -3.10
C GLU A 70 3.68 -14.23 -3.51
N SER A 71 3.34 -13.77 -4.72
CA SER A 71 3.85 -12.49 -5.22
C SER A 71 3.22 -11.27 -4.54
N VAL A 72 2.11 -11.45 -3.82
CA VAL A 72 1.41 -10.39 -3.09
C VAL A 72 1.13 -10.86 -1.66
N LEU A 73 1.75 -10.20 -0.69
CA LEU A 73 1.52 -10.44 0.73
C LEU A 73 0.68 -9.33 1.34
N ILE A 74 -0.38 -9.66 2.08
CA ILE A 74 -1.13 -8.74 2.94
C ILE A 74 -0.67 -8.97 4.37
N GLN A 75 -0.28 -7.92 5.08
CA GLN A 75 0.16 -8.07 6.47
C GLN A 75 -0.08 -6.79 7.29
N HIS A 76 -0.23 -6.97 8.60
CA HIS A 76 -0.43 -5.89 9.58
C HIS A 76 0.53 -5.96 10.78
N ASN A 77 1.32 -7.03 10.89
CA ASN A 77 2.21 -7.30 12.03
C ASN A 77 3.68 -6.91 11.76
N GLY A 78 3.98 -6.40 10.55
CA GLY A 78 5.33 -6.03 10.12
C GLY A 78 6.16 -7.17 9.53
N GLU A 79 5.60 -8.38 9.41
CA GLU A 79 6.27 -9.53 8.81
C GLU A 79 6.11 -9.47 7.28
N VAL A 80 7.19 -9.06 6.61
CA VAL A 80 7.17 -8.83 5.14
C VAL A 80 7.85 -9.94 4.32
N GLY A 81 8.37 -10.98 4.98
CA GLY A 81 9.05 -12.09 4.32
C GLY A 81 10.26 -11.67 3.47
N ALA A 82 10.37 -12.29 2.29
CA ALA A 82 11.40 -12.00 1.28
C ALA A 82 11.06 -10.83 0.33
N HIS A 83 9.87 -10.23 0.48
CA HIS A 83 9.40 -9.14 -0.38
C HIS A 83 10.28 -7.89 -0.24
N HIS A 84 10.65 -7.29 -1.38
CA HIS A 84 11.54 -6.13 -1.41
C HIS A 84 11.31 -5.18 -2.61
N ASP A 85 10.31 -5.44 -3.45
CA ASP A 85 10.04 -4.61 -4.63
C ASP A 85 9.15 -3.41 -4.30
N VAL A 86 7.85 -3.65 -4.04
CA VAL A 86 6.88 -2.59 -3.75
C VAL A 86 6.18 -2.85 -2.42
N MET A 87 6.23 -1.86 -1.53
CA MET A 87 5.36 -1.81 -0.36
C MET A 87 4.23 -0.82 -0.62
N VAL A 88 2.99 -1.19 -0.32
CA VAL A 88 1.83 -0.30 -0.32
C VAL A 88 1.41 -0.10 1.14
N ASN A 89 1.44 1.13 1.63
CA ASN A 89 1.01 1.47 2.97
C ASN A 89 -0.44 1.96 2.96
N LEU A 90 -1.31 1.20 3.62
CA LEU A 90 -2.71 1.53 3.92
C LEU A 90 -2.90 1.88 5.41
N GLY A 91 -1.81 1.80 6.18
CA GLY A 91 -1.76 2.09 7.59
C GLY A 91 -1.61 3.58 7.90
N ARG A 92 -1.69 3.90 9.20
CA ARG A 92 -1.51 5.26 9.72
C ARG A 92 -0.04 5.58 10.01
N GLU A 93 0.77 4.56 10.23
CA GLU A 93 2.15 4.70 10.66
C GLU A 93 3.14 4.48 9.52
N VAL A 94 4.39 4.89 9.73
CA VAL A 94 5.50 4.52 8.85
C VAL A 94 5.79 3.03 9.04
N PRO A 95 5.70 2.18 8.01
CA PRO A 95 5.92 0.74 8.18
C PRO A 95 7.39 0.48 8.53
N ALA A 96 7.69 -0.25 9.60
CA ALA A 96 9.07 -0.44 10.06
C ALA A 96 10.02 -1.00 8.98
N ALA A 97 9.51 -1.87 8.10
CA ALA A 97 10.28 -2.52 7.05
C ALA A 97 10.38 -1.72 5.73
N PHE A 98 9.82 -0.52 5.63
CA PHE A 98 9.67 0.19 4.34
C PHE A 98 11.00 0.42 3.60
N SER A 99 12.09 0.66 4.35
CA SER A 99 13.42 0.94 3.78
C SER A 99 14.05 -0.25 3.08
N ARG A 100 13.52 -1.47 3.27
CA ARG A 100 13.91 -2.68 2.53
C ARG A 100 13.39 -2.68 1.09
N PHE A 101 12.35 -1.90 0.81
CA PHE A 101 11.68 -1.91 -0.48
C PHE A 101 12.32 -0.94 -1.47
N LYS A 102 12.29 -1.28 -2.76
CA LYS A 102 12.68 -0.35 -3.84
C LYS A 102 11.72 0.83 -3.91
N ARG A 103 10.43 0.59 -3.69
CA ARG A 103 9.36 1.58 -3.74
C ARG A 103 8.37 1.43 -2.59
N LEU A 104 8.02 2.55 -1.98
CA LEU A 104 6.91 2.68 -1.03
C LEU A 104 5.80 3.50 -1.68
N ALA A 105 4.59 2.98 -1.71
CA ALA A 105 3.38 3.67 -2.13
C ALA A 105 2.52 4.01 -0.92
N GLU A 106 2.39 5.30 -0.62
CA GLU A 106 1.49 5.85 0.40
C GLU A 106 0.16 6.21 -0.26
N ILE A 107 -0.93 5.54 0.08
CA ILE A 107 -2.27 5.85 -0.43
C ILE A 107 -2.98 6.75 0.58
N VAL A 108 -3.42 7.92 0.12
CA VAL A 108 -3.99 8.97 0.98
C VAL A 108 -5.36 9.37 0.45
N CYS A 109 -6.40 9.20 1.26
CA CYS A 109 -7.71 9.81 1.04
C CYS A 109 -7.87 11.11 1.86
N GLN A 110 -8.93 11.87 1.59
CA GLN A 110 -9.25 13.15 2.23
C GLN A 110 -9.94 12.99 3.60
N GLU A 111 -10.06 11.78 4.14
CA GLU A 111 -10.55 11.58 5.50
C GLU A 111 -9.62 12.33 6.48
N PRO A 112 -10.14 13.24 7.32
CA PRO A 112 -9.31 14.16 8.10
C PRO A 112 -8.23 13.50 8.96
N SER A 113 -8.54 12.37 9.58
CA SER A 113 -7.64 11.68 10.50
C SER A 113 -6.52 10.92 9.77
N LEU A 114 -6.80 10.37 8.59
CA LEU A 114 -5.84 9.72 7.69
C LEU A 114 -4.98 10.75 6.96
N LEU A 115 -5.57 11.88 6.54
CA LEU A 115 -4.84 12.97 5.92
C LEU A 115 -3.81 13.58 6.89
N THR A 116 -4.18 13.77 8.16
CA THR A 116 -3.25 14.24 9.20
C THR A 116 -2.08 13.28 9.37
N ALA A 117 -2.36 11.97 9.54
CA ALA A 117 -1.31 10.95 9.64
C ALA A 117 -0.41 10.91 8.39
N SER A 118 -0.96 11.10 7.19
CA SER A 118 -0.16 11.12 5.95
C SER A 118 0.86 12.26 5.90
N ARG A 119 0.51 13.43 6.47
CA ARG A 119 1.42 14.58 6.55
C ARG A 119 2.58 14.31 7.48
N GLU A 120 2.33 13.62 8.60
CA GLU A 120 3.37 13.19 9.53
C GLU A 120 4.34 12.21 8.85
N ARG A 121 3.82 11.23 8.12
CA ARG A 121 4.65 10.29 7.32
C ARG A 121 5.43 11.01 6.24
N TYR A 122 4.81 11.95 5.51
CA TYR A 122 5.50 12.78 4.52
C TYR A 122 6.68 13.53 5.13
N ALA A 123 6.47 14.22 6.25
CA ALA A 123 7.51 14.94 6.96
C ALA A 123 8.63 13.99 7.44
N PHE A 124 8.27 12.81 7.96
CA PHE A 124 9.23 11.79 8.37
C PHE A 124 10.17 11.38 7.23
N TYR A 125 9.63 11.11 6.03
CA TYR A 125 10.42 10.70 4.88
C TYR A 125 11.25 11.87 4.33
N GLN A 126 10.68 13.07 4.28
CA GLN A 126 11.35 14.28 3.81
C GLN A 126 12.58 14.61 4.67
N GLN A 127 12.44 14.61 6.00
CA GLN A 127 13.52 14.91 6.93
C GLN A 127 14.69 13.91 6.83
N ARG A 128 14.42 12.69 6.36
CA ARG A 128 15.42 11.64 6.13
C ARG A 128 15.97 11.60 4.71
N GLY A 129 15.55 12.53 3.85
CA GLY A 129 16.09 12.70 2.50
C GLY A 129 15.62 11.67 1.48
N TYR A 130 14.51 10.95 1.73
CA TYR A 130 13.96 10.02 0.75
C TYR A 130 13.43 10.76 -0.49
N PRO A 131 13.52 10.18 -1.71
CA PRO A 131 12.96 10.79 -2.91
C PRO A 131 11.43 10.69 -2.85
N LEU A 132 10.78 11.85 -2.77
CA LEU A 132 9.32 11.95 -2.65
C LEU A 132 8.69 12.34 -3.99
N HIS A 133 7.67 11.59 -4.39
CA HIS A 133 6.84 11.89 -5.56
C HIS A 133 5.37 11.95 -5.15
N THR A 134 4.63 12.87 -5.75
CA THR A 134 3.19 13.01 -5.48
C THR A 134 2.40 12.83 -6.77
N HIS A 135 1.36 12.00 -6.69
CA HIS A 135 0.41 11.71 -7.77
C HIS A 135 -0.98 12.08 -7.30
N ARG A 136 -1.71 12.87 -8.10
CA ARG A 136 -3.11 13.19 -7.82
C ARG A 136 -4.00 12.22 -8.58
N ILE A 137 -4.85 11.50 -7.86
CA ILE A 137 -5.73 10.47 -8.39
C ILE A 137 -7.16 10.96 -8.29
N LYS A 138 -7.88 10.89 -9.40
CA LYS A 138 -9.33 11.03 -9.43
C LYS A 138 -9.93 9.65 -9.31
N VAL A 139 -10.72 9.42 -8.27
CA VAL A 139 -11.41 8.14 -8.01
C VAL A 139 -12.90 8.24 -8.28
#